data_AF-A0A920T5C1-F1
#
_entry.id   AF-A0A920T5C1-F1
#
_cell.length_a   1.000
_cell.length_b   1.000
_cell.length_c   1.000
_cell.angle_alpha   90.00
_cell.angle_beta   90.00
_cell.angle_gamma   90.00
#
_symmetry.space_group_name_H-M   'P 1'
#
loop_
_entity.id
_entity.type
_entity.pdbx_description
1 polymer ?
#
loop_
_entity_poly.entity_id
_entity_poly.type
_entity_poly.pdbx_seq_one_letter_code
_entity_poly.pdbx_strand_id
1 'polypeptide(L)'
;MIYFKKVIPIFFIFLSCSLIQGQSVVTKENYDQRFIPKEIGLPEDMPYVKSVIWGEEGLFRKWDIGPETRIEELKLRRKMLQAHQWLGIVTLTGLAYQYSVGKELYDDDEGDYWDDHYDKHKAMGYFTYTTYMTGASLAIFSPPARKYDDNFSSIKLHRTLAILHFSAMVAQPFLAKNAVKNGKKYDDLMDAHLKAGTIAFFTLSLDMLGLTFFK
;
A
#
# COMPACT_ATOMS: atom_id res chain seq x y z
N MET A 1 6.58 -15.73 -25.16
CA MET A 1 6.89 -15.32 -23.76
C MET A 1 7.95 -14.21 -23.71
N ILE A 2 7.81 -13.15 -24.51
CA ILE A 2 8.79 -12.05 -24.63
C ILE A 2 8.18 -10.69 -24.25
N TYR A 3 6.86 -10.52 -24.41
CA TYR A 3 6.17 -9.28 -24.05
C TYR A 3 5.99 -9.05 -22.54
N PHE A 4 5.87 -10.12 -21.73
CA PHE A 4 5.60 -9.99 -20.29
C PHE A 4 6.80 -9.42 -19.49
N LYS A 5 8.03 -9.62 -19.96
CA LYS A 5 9.25 -9.14 -19.28
C LYS A 5 9.50 -7.64 -19.43
N LYS A 6 8.89 -6.97 -20.43
CA LYS A 6 9.08 -5.53 -20.67
C LYS A 6 8.01 -4.63 -20.04
N VAL A 7 6.85 -5.18 -19.65
CA VAL A 7 5.74 -4.40 -19.06
C VAL A 7 5.96 -4.13 -17.56
N ILE A 8 6.57 -5.09 -16.85
CA ILE A 8 6.86 -5.00 -15.41
C ILE A 8 7.78 -3.82 -15.04
N PRO A 9 8.91 -3.57 -15.73
CA PRO A 9 9.77 -2.43 -15.38
C PRO A 9 9.11 -1.07 -15.69
N ILE A 10 8.27 -0.99 -16.73
CA ILE A 10 7.55 0.24 -17.06
C ILE A 10 6.47 0.53 -16.01
N PHE A 11 5.73 -0.49 -15.54
CA PHE A 11 4.77 -0.33 -14.44
C PHE A 11 5.44 0.07 -13.12
N PHE A 12 6.62 -0.46 -12.83
CA PHE A 12 7.42 -0.09 -11.65
C PHE A 12 7.96 1.35 -11.71
N ILE A 13 8.35 1.84 -12.89
CA ILE A 13 8.80 3.23 -13.10
C ILE A 13 7.62 4.23 -13.05
N PHE A 14 6.46 3.87 -13.58
CA PHE A 14 5.26 4.70 -13.51
C PHE A 14 4.69 4.80 -12.07
N LEU A 15 4.79 3.73 -11.29
CA LEU A 15 4.35 3.71 -9.89
C LEU A 15 5.29 4.51 -8.98
N SER A 16 6.60 4.44 -9.20
CA SER A 16 7.59 5.11 -8.34
C SER A 16 7.58 6.64 -8.45
N CYS A 17 7.44 7.22 -9.66
CA CYS A 17 7.35 8.67 -9.83
C CYS A 17 6.09 9.29 -9.19
N SER A 18 4.98 8.55 -9.11
CA SER A 18 3.73 9.03 -8.51
C SER A 18 3.75 9.03 -6.97
N LEU A 19 4.72 8.34 -6.38
CA LEU A 19 4.81 8.13 -4.94
C LEU A 19 5.80 9.08 -4.26
N ILE A 20 6.56 9.92 -4.96
CA ILE A 20 7.62 10.72 -4.28
C ILE A 20 7.12 12.06 -3.71
N GLN A 21 5.97 12.59 -4.16
CA GLN A 21 5.44 13.88 -3.67
C GLN A 21 4.70 13.74 -2.33
N GLY A 22 5.06 14.56 -1.35
CA GLY A 22 4.36 14.67 -0.07
C GLY A 22 2.97 15.28 -0.25
N GLN A 23 2.01 14.93 0.61
CA GLN A 23 0.64 15.45 0.55
C GLN A 23 0.23 15.97 1.92
N SER A 24 -0.42 17.13 1.97
CA SER A 24 -0.91 17.64 3.25
C SER A 24 -2.10 16.81 3.75
N VAL A 25 -2.02 16.33 5.00
CA VAL A 25 -3.14 15.70 5.70
C VAL A 25 -3.80 16.80 6.52
N VAL A 26 -5.03 17.17 6.16
CA VAL A 26 -5.79 18.19 6.91
C VAL A 26 -6.30 17.55 8.20
N THR A 27 -5.47 17.56 9.24
CA THR A 27 -5.87 17.14 10.58
C THR A 27 -6.61 18.30 11.24
N LYS A 28 -7.95 18.28 11.16
CA LYS A 28 -8.88 19.27 11.73
C LYS A 28 -8.70 20.71 11.22
N GLU A 29 -9.35 21.04 10.10
CA GLU A 29 -9.90 22.40 9.95
C GLU A 29 -11.29 22.39 10.58
N ASN A 30 -11.52 23.25 11.58
CA ASN A 30 -12.85 23.72 11.90
C ASN A 30 -13.35 24.40 10.63
N TYR A 31 -14.38 23.83 10.00
CA TYR A 31 -15.05 24.46 8.87
C TYR A 31 -15.85 25.65 9.43
N ASP A 32 -15.17 26.76 9.72
CA ASP A 32 -15.83 28.03 10.00
C ASP A 32 -16.52 28.45 8.71
N GLN A 33 -17.86 28.35 8.69
CA GLN A 33 -18.68 28.68 7.52
C GLN A 33 -18.57 30.15 7.09
N ARG A 34 -17.90 31.01 7.89
CA ARG A 34 -17.63 32.42 7.57
C ARG A 34 -16.48 32.64 6.60
N PHE A 35 -15.65 31.62 6.35
CA PHE A 35 -14.57 31.66 5.37
C PHE A 35 -14.91 30.69 4.23
N ILE A 36 -15.57 31.18 3.18
CA ILE A 36 -15.66 30.43 1.93
C ILE A 36 -14.23 30.32 1.40
N PRO A 37 -13.62 29.12 1.37
CA PRO A 37 -12.27 28.99 0.85
C PRO A 37 -12.28 29.43 -0.62
N LYS A 38 -11.23 30.15 -1.05
CA LYS A 38 -10.90 30.33 -2.47
C LYS A 38 -11.13 28.99 -3.18
N GLU A 39 -11.87 28.98 -4.30
CA GLU A 39 -12.31 27.76 -4.98
C GLU A 39 -11.25 26.67 -4.85
N ILE A 40 -11.54 25.65 -4.04
CA ILE A 40 -10.61 24.57 -3.82
C ILE A 40 -10.70 23.76 -5.10
N GLY A 41 -9.78 24.00 -6.03
CA GLY A 41 -9.69 23.29 -7.30
C GLY A 41 -8.93 21.97 -7.17
N LEU A 42 -8.59 21.40 -8.33
CA LEU A 42 -7.58 20.36 -8.39
C LEU A 42 -6.18 20.97 -8.13
N PRO A 43 -5.29 20.26 -7.43
CA PRO A 43 -3.91 20.72 -7.23
C PRO A 43 -3.17 20.76 -8.57
N GLU A 44 -2.35 21.79 -8.77
CA GLU A 44 -1.48 21.94 -9.95
C GLU A 44 -0.47 20.77 -10.08
N ASP A 45 0.20 20.42 -8.97
CA ASP A 45 1.23 19.37 -8.93
C ASP A 45 0.67 18.00 -8.53
N MET A 46 -0.31 17.48 -9.27
CA MET A 46 -0.92 16.19 -8.96
C MET A 46 -0.01 15.01 -9.41
N PRO A 47 0.19 13.97 -8.55
CA PRO A 47 0.88 12.77 -8.97
C PRO A 47 0.21 12.10 -10.16
N TYR A 48 1.00 11.53 -11.08
CA TYR A 48 0.50 10.98 -12.35
C TYR A 48 -0.63 9.96 -12.20
N VAL A 49 -0.52 8.99 -11.29
CA VAL A 49 -1.62 8.02 -11.05
C VAL A 49 -2.90 8.73 -10.62
N LYS A 50 -2.81 9.79 -9.80
CA LYS A 50 -3.96 10.56 -9.37
C LYS A 50 -4.54 11.40 -10.51
N SER A 51 -3.71 11.98 -11.37
CA SER A 51 -4.19 12.79 -12.49
C SER A 51 -4.94 11.95 -13.52
N VAL A 52 -4.50 10.73 -13.80
CA VAL A 52 -5.21 9.80 -14.69
C VAL A 52 -6.59 9.40 -14.12
N ILE A 53 -6.71 9.21 -12.80
CA ILE A 53 -7.97 8.78 -12.17
C ILE A 53 -8.91 9.96 -11.92
N TRP A 54 -8.40 11.06 -11.36
CA TRP A 54 -9.18 12.15 -10.76
C TRP A 54 -8.92 13.55 -11.36
N GLY A 55 -7.97 13.68 -12.30
CA GLY A 55 -7.71 14.93 -13.00
C GLY A 55 -8.93 15.42 -13.78
N GLU A 56 -8.88 16.62 -14.35
CA GLU A 56 -10.00 17.22 -15.10
C GLU A 56 -10.54 16.27 -16.17
N GLU A 57 -9.64 15.63 -16.91
CA GLU A 57 -9.92 14.62 -17.94
C GLU A 57 -9.80 13.18 -17.44
N GLY A 58 -9.78 12.98 -16.11
CA GLY A 58 -9.57 11.71 -15.44
C GLY A 58 -10.76 10.76 -15.56
N LEU A 59 -10.48 9.46 -15.40
CA LEU A 59 -11.46 8.38 -15.58
C LEU A 59 -12.73 8.57 -14.73
N PHE A 60 -12.59 8.95 -13.46
CA PHE A 60 -13.74 9.05 -12.55
C PHE A 60 -14.62 10.25 -12.83
N ARG A 61 -14.07 11.34 -13.38
CA ARG A 61 -14.86 12.49 -13.83
C ARG A 61 -15.59 12.18 -15.14
N LYS A 62 -14.92 11.49 -16.07
CA LYS A 62 -15.50 11.06 -17.35
C LYS A 62 -16.67 10.09 -17.19
N TRP A 63 -16.64 9.25 -16.17
CA TRP A 63 -17.66 8.23 -15.93
C TRP A 63 -18.63 8.57 -14.80
N ASP A 64 -18.53 9.78 -14.22
CA ASP A 64 -19.41 10.24 -13.15
C ASP A 64 -19.45 9.29 -11.93
N ILE A 65 -18.28 8.75 -11.54
CA ILE A 65 -18.12 7.76 -10.45
C ILE A 65 -17.73 8.46 -9.12
N GLY A 66 -17.35 9.73 -9.19
CA GLY A 66 -16.91 10.53 -8.05
C GLY A 66 -17.99 11.43 -7.46
N PRO A 67 -17.75 12.04 -6.29
CA PRO A 67 -18.60 13.11 -5.78
C PRO A 67 -18.67 14.32 -6.73
N GLU A 68 -19.82 14.99 -6.76
CA GLU A 68 -20.06 16.13 -7.66
C GLU A 68 -19.17 17.34 -7.32
N THR A 69 -18.89 17.53 -6.03
CA THR A 69 -18.14 18.71 -5.56
C THR A 69 -16.74 18.36 -5.06
N ARG A 70 -15.81 19.30 -5.25
CA ARG A 70 -14.44 19.16 -4.73
C ARG A 70 -14.38 19.08 -3.20
N ILE A 71 -15.34 19.67 -2.49
CA ILE A 71 -15.46 19.55 -1.03
C ILE A 71 -15.82 18.11 -0.64
N GLU A 72 -16.73 17.47 -1.36
CA GLU A 72 -17.11 16.08 -1.10
C GLU A 72 -16.00 15.10 -1.46
N GLU A 73 -15.25 15.35 -2.54
CA GLU A 73 -14.03 14.61 -2.84
C GLU A 73 -13.04 14.65 -1.66
N LEU A 74 -12.83 15.81 -1.03
CA LEU A 74 -11.94 15.93 0.12
C LEU A 74 -12.49 15.20 1.36
N LYS A 75 -13.81 15.21 1.59
CA LYS A 75 -14.47 14.42 2.64
C LYS A 75 -14.30 12.91 2.38
N LEU A 76 -14.51 12.47 1.14
CA LEU A 76 -14.33 11.08 0.72
C LEU A 76 -12.88 10.63 0.90
N ARG A 77 -11.92 11.44 0.43
CA ARG A 77 -10.49 11.21 0.62
C ARG A 77 -10.14 11.00 2.09
N ARG A 78 -10.63 11.87 2.98
CA ARG A 78 -10.39 11.73 4.42
C ARG A 78 -10.90 10.39 4.94
N LYS A 79 -12.12 9.99 4.59
CA LYS A 79 -12.70 8.69 4.98
C LYS A 79 -11.86 7.52 4.47
N MET A 80 -11.49 7.55 3.18
CA MET A 80 -10.66 6.50 2.57
C MET A 80 -9.28 6.39 3.23
N LEU A 81 -8.63 7.52 3.54
CA LEU A 81 -7.32 7.51 4.19
C LEU A 81 -7.39 7.10 5.66
N GLN A 82 -8.46 7.44 6.38
CA GLN A 82 -8.70 6.91 7.73
C GLN A 82 -8.91 5.40 7.71
N ALA A 83 -9.69 4.88 6.76
CA ALA A 83 -9.86 3.45 6.56
C ALA A 83 -8.54 2.75 6.17
N HIS A 84 -7.72 3.38 5.31
CA HIS A 84 -6.38 2.91 4.98
C HIS A 84 -5.49 2.80 6.23
N GLN A 85 -5.48 3.83 7.09
CA GLN A 85 -4.71 3.81 8.34
C GLN A 85 -5.16 2.68 9.27
N TRP A 86 -6.47 2.52 9.45
CA TRP A 86 -7.01 1.46 10.31
C TRP A 86 -6.70 0.07 9.76
N LEU A 87 -6.88 -0.15 8.45
CA LEU A 87 -6.48 -1.40 7.80
C LEU A 87 -4.97 -1.63 7.83
N GLY A 88 -4.16 -0.57 7.82
CA GLY A 88 -2.71 -0.64 8.01
C GLY A 88 -2.34 -1.24 9.37
N ILE A 89 -3.02 -0.82 10.44
CA ILE A 89 -2.84 -1.38 11.79
C ILE A 89 -3.27 -2.86 11.81
N VAL A 90 -4.48 -3.17 11.32
CA VAL A 90 -4.98 -4.56 11.27
C VAL A 90 -4.04 -5.46 10.48
N THR A 91 -3.55 -4.97 9.35
CA THR A 91 -2.61 -5.71 8.49
C THR A 91 -1.29 -5.91 9.20
N LEU A 92 -0.72 -4.88 9.85
CA LEU A 92 0.54 -5.01 10.57
C LEU A 92 0.45 -6.02 11.71
N THR A 93 -0.65 -6.01 12.48
CA THR A 93 -0.89 -7.01 13.53
C THR A 93 -0.96 -8.42 12.97
N GLY A 94 -1.76 -8.62 11.90
CA GLY A 94 -1.86 -9.92 11.24
C GLY A 94 -0.53 -10.39 10.63
N LEU A 95 0.22 -9.46 10.02
CA LEU A 95 1.52 -9.74 9.40
C LEU A 95 2.57 -10.07 10.44
N ALA A 96 2.55 -9.43 11.62
CA ALA A 96 3.45 -9.76 12.72
C ALA A 96 3.28 -11.22 13.17
N TYR A 97 2.02 -11.66 13.37
CA TYR A 97 1.71 -13.05 13.70
C TYR A 97 2.11 -14.00 12.57
N GLN A 98 1.71 -13.70 11.32
CA GLN A 98 2.05 -14.50 10.15
C GLN A 98 3.57 -14.65 9.96
N TYR A 99 4.33 -13.57 10.17
CA TYR A 99 5.78 -13.56 10.03
C TYR A 99 6.46 -14.41 11.11
N SER A 100 5.99 -14.34 12.36
CA SER A 100 6.49 -15.19 13.45
C SER A 100 6.29 -16.66 13.15
N VAL A 101 5.07 -17.06 12.79
CA VAL A 101 4.76 -18.45 12.41
C VAL A 101 5.54 -18.86 11.17
N GLY A 102 5.61 -18.00 10.15
CA GLY A 102 6.33 -18.29 8.91
C GLY A 102 7.84 -18.48 9.09
N LYS A 103 8.44 -17.80 10.08
CA LYS A 103 9.83 -18.02 10.47
C LYS A 103 10.04 -19.40 11.09
N GLU A 104 9.18 -19.80 12.02
CA GLU A 104 9.26 -21.13 12.64
C GLU A 104 9.02 -22.24 11.61
N LEU A 105 8.06 -22.05 10.69
CA LEU A 105 7.85 -22.96 9.55
C LEU A 105 9.05 -23.05 8.61
N TYR A 106 9.84 -21.99 8.48
CA TYR A 106 11.05 -22.01 7.64
C TYR A 106 12.20 -22.76 8.31
N ASP A 107 12.31 -22.64 9.63
CA ASP A 107 13.37 -23.28 10.42
C ASP A 107 13.08 -24.78 10.69
N ASP A 108 11.80 -25.18 10.69
CA ASP A 108 11.32 -26.56 10.85
C ASP A 108 10.37 -26.94 9.69
N ASP A 109 10.93 -27.15 8.50
CA ASP A 109 10.17 -27.27 7.23
C ASP A 109 9.59 -28.66 6.94
N GLU A 110 9.87 -29.65 7.79
CA GLU A 110 9.33 -31.03 7.71
C GLU A 110 8.97 -31.63 9.10
N GLY A 111 8.90 -30.83 10.16
CA GLY A 111 8.62 -31.29 11.53
C GLY A 111 7.17 -31.12 12.00
N ASP A 112 6.92 -31.54 13.24
CA ASP A 112 5.58 -31.47 13.87
C ASP A 112 5.01 -30.03 13.86
N TYR A 113 5.87 -29.02 13.96
CA TYR A 113 5.43 -27.63 13.90
C TYR A 113 4.84 -27.29 12.53
N TRP A 114 5.46 -27.77 11.45
CA TRP A 114 4.99 -27.58 10.08
C TRP A 114 3.58 -28.13 9.90
N ASP A 115 3.37 -29.38 10.27
CA ASP A 115 2.09 -30.07 10.12
C ASP A 115 0.96 -29.36 10.91
N ASP A 116 1.27 -28.82 12.08
CA ASP A 116 0.28 -28.14 12.94
C ASP A 116 0.01 -26.66 12.57
N HIS A 117 0.90 -26.00 11.81
CA HIS A 117 0.88 -24.55 11.62
C HIS A 117 0.90 -24.07 10.17
N TYR A 118 1.21 -24.93 9.19
CA TYR A 118 1.22 -24.57 7.77
C TYR A 118 -0.12 -23.96 7.33
N ASP A 119 -1.24 -24.62 7.64
CA ASP A 119 -2.57 -24.13 7.26
C ASP A 119 -2.93 -22.82 7.97
N LYS A 120 -2.48 -22.63 9.21
CA LYS A 120 -2.65 -21.36 9.93
C LYS A 120 -1.86 -20.25 9.25
N HIS A 121 -0.60 -20.47 8.90
CA HIS A 121 0.22 -19.50 8.18
C HIS A 121 -0.40 -19.14 6.83
N LYS A 122 -0.86 -20.13 6.07
CA LYS A 122 -1.51 -19.94 4.78
C LYS A 122 -2.82 -19.14 4.90
N ALA A 123 -3.69 -19.50 5.84
CA ALA A 123 -4.93 -18.77 6.09
C ALA A 123 -4.65 -17.32 6.50
N MET A 124 -3.66 -17.13 7.38
CA MET A 124 -3.22 -15.81 7.81
C MET A 124 -2.63 -14.99 6.64
N GLY A 125 -1.90 -15.64 5.73
CA GLY A 125 -1.39 -15.03 4.51
C GLY A 125 -2.49 -14.53 3.57
N TYR A 126 -3.60 -15.25 3.44
CA TYR A 126 -4.76 -14.76 2.68
C TYR A 126 -5.41 -13.55 3.37
N PHE A 127 -5.56 -13.60 4.69
CA PHE A 127 -6.12 -12.48 5.45
C PHE A 127 -5.26 -11.23 5.30
N THR A 128 -3.96 -11.31 5.59
CA THR A 128 -3.05 -10.14 5.56
C THR A 128 -2.92 -9.58 4.17
N TYR A 129 -2.82 -10.42 3.14
CA TYR A 129 -2.79 -9.99 1.75
C TYR A 129 -4.08 -9.24 1.38
N THR A 130 -5.24 -9.76 1.80
CA THR A 130 -6.53 -9.15 1.51
C THR A 130 -6.69 -7.79 2.21
N THR A 131 -6.40 -7.72 3.52
CA THR A 131 -6.47 -6.45 4.27
C THR A 131 -5.48 -5.44 3.73
N TYR A 132 -4.25 -5.88 3.40
CA TYR A 132 -3.22 -5.05 2.81
C TYR A 132 -3.65 -4.47 1.46
N MET A 133 -4.09 -5.31 0.53
CA MET A 133 -4.48 -4.87 -0.81
C MET A 133 -5.72 -3.98 -0.77
N THR A 134 -6.65 -4.23 0.17
CA THR A 134 -7.79 -3.34 0.43
C THR A 134 -7.31 -1.98 0.93
N GLY A 135 -6.40 -1.95 1.90
CA GLY A 135 -5.78 -0.72 2.41
C GLY A 135 -5.04 0.04 1.30
N ALA A 136 -4.21 -0.63 0.51
CA ALA A 136 -3.47 -0.04 -0.60
C ALA A 136 -4.42 0.55 -1.65
N SER A 137 -5.51 -0.14 -1.97
CA SER A 137 -6.54 0.33 -2.90
C SER A 137 -7.19 1.63 -2.41
N LEU A 138 -7.52 1.75 -1.12
CA LEU A 138 -8.06 2.98 -0.55
C LEU A 138 -7.08 4.16 -0.71
N ALA A 139 -5.78 3.93 -0.52
CA ALA A 139 -4.76 4.96 -0.74
C ALA A 139 -4.63 5.34 -2.22
N ILE A 140 -4.53 4.36 -3.12
CA ILE A 140 -4.33 4.55 -4.57
C ILE A 140 -5.54 5.22 -5.23
N PHE A 141 -6.76 4.81 -4.88
CA PHE A 141 -7.98 5.32 -5.50
C PHE A 141 -8.59 6.52 -4.79
N SER A 142 -8.03 6.98 -3.65
CA SER A 142 -8.54 8.19 -2.99
C SER A 142 -8.49 9.45 -3.88
N PRO A 143 -9.44 10.40 -3.76
CA PRO A 143 -9.36 11.70 -4.44
C PRO A 143 -8.06 12.43 -4.14
N PRO A 144 -7.57 13.35 -5.00
CA PRO A 144 -6.29 14.02 -4.81
C PRO A 144 -6.31 14.96 -3.60
N ALA A 145 -5.14 15.24 -3.02
CA ALA A 145 -4.99 16.18 -1.91
C ALA A 145 -5.28 17.63 -2.32
N ARG A 146 -5.38 18.56 -1.35
CA ARG A 146 -5.47 20.00 -1.66
C ARG A 146 -4.18 20.54 -2.25
N LYS A 147 -3.05 20.05 -1.75
CA LYS A 147 -1.71 20.45 -2.15
C LYS A 147 -0.77 19.26 -2.05
N TYR A 148 0.19 19.22 -2.96
CA TYR A 148 1.38 18.40 -2.87
C TYR A 148 2.59 19.31 -2.63
N ASP A 149 3.55 18.84 -1.85
CA ASP A 149 4.81 19.54 -1.62
C ASP A 149 5.98 18.56 -1.65
N ASP A 150 7.16 19.08 -1.97
CA ASP A 150 8.37 18.29 -2.13
C ASP A 150 9.25 18.23 -0.87
N ASN A 151 8.79 18.85 0.22
CA ASN A 151 9.56 18.90 1.46
C ASN A 151 9.69 17.52 2.09
N PHE A 152 10.77 17.32 2.84
CA PHE A 152 10.88 16.12 3.66
C PHE A 152 9.77 16.13 4.72
N SER A 153 9.00 15.04 4.76
CA SER A 153 7.88 14.86 5.66
C SER A 153 7.69 13.38 5.95
N SER A 154 6.96 13.07 7.02
CA SER A 154 6.49 11.70 7.33
C SER A 154 5.74 11.08 6.16
N ILE A 155 4.97 11.87 5.39
CA ILE A 155 4.29 11.38 4.20
C ILE A 155 5.30 10.99 3.10
N LYS A 156 6.34 11.78 2.87
CA LYS A 156 7.37 11.46 1.86
C LYS A 156 8.16 10.20 2.24
N LEU A 157 8.48 10.07 3.52
CA LEU A 157 9.07 8.84 4.07
C LEU A 157 8.13 7.64 3.86
N HIS A 158 6.85 7.78 4.25
CA HIS A 158 5.84 6.74 4.09
C HIS A 158 5.74 6.26 2.66
N ARG A 159 5.63 7.17 1.69
CA ARG A 159 5.49 6.77 0.29
C ARG A 159 6.76 6.11 -0.27
N THR A 160 7.93 6.45 0.25
CA THR A 160 9.19 5.78 -0.09
C THR A 160 9.19 4.35 0.46
N LEU A 161 8.83 4.17 1.74
CA LEU A 161 8.66 2.85 2.35
C LEU A 161 7.54 2.05 1.69
N ALA A 162 6.51 2.72 1.16
CA ALA A 162 5.42 2.11 0.44
C ALA A 162 5.84 1.40 -0.84
N ILE A 163 6.87 1.90 -1.53
CA ILE A 163 7.44 1.18 -2.67
C ILE A 163 7.99 -0.18 -2.20
N LEU A 164 8.66 -0.22 -1.05
CA LEU A 164 9.26 -1.45 -0.51
C LEU A 164 8.19 -2.42 0.00
N HIS A 165 7.33 -1.99 0.94
CA HIS A 165 6.33 -2.88 1.53
C HIS A 165 5.30 -3.33 0.49
N PHE A 166 4.91 -2.49 -0.48
CA PHE A 166 4.00 -2.90 -1.55
C PHE A 166 4.62 -3.95 -2.48
N SER A 167 5.87 -3.74 -2.90
CA SER A 167 6.56 -4.70 -3.76
C SER A 167 6.72 -6.05 -3.06
N ALA A 168 7.11 -6.03 -1.79
CA ALA A 168 7.27 -7.22 -0.99
C ALA A 168 5.96 -7.99 -0.78
N MET A 169 4.87 -7.28 -0.39
CA MET A 169 3.54 -7.88 -0.19
C MET A 169 2.95 -8.45 -1.49
N VAL A 170 3.13 -7.77 -2.62
CA VAL A 170 2.70 -8.29 -3.92
C VAL A 170 3.46 -9.55 -4.30
N ALA A 171 4.76 -9.64 -3.99
CA ALA A 171 5.59 -10.80 -4.33
C ALA A 171 5.22 -12.08 -3.55
N GLN A 172 4.76 -11.95 -2.29
CA GLN A 172 4.48 -13.08 -1.38
C GLN A 172 3.70 -14.25 -2.03
N PRO A 173 2.47 -14.06 -2.58
CA PRO A 173 1.70 -15.16 -3.14
C PRO A 173 2.35 -15.78 -4.39
N PHE A 174 3.09 -15.00 -5.18
CA PHE A 174 3.77 -15.53 -6.36
C PHE A 174 4.97 -16.40 -5.98
N LEU A 175 5.74 -15.98 -4.97
CA LEU A 175 6.89 -16.76 -4.47
C LEU A 175 6.41 -18.09 -3.89
N ALA A 176 5.43 -18.06 -3.00
CA ALA A 176 4.85 -19.27 -2.40
C ALA A 176 4.26 -20.23 -3.46
N LYS A 177 3.44 -19.71 -4.39
CA LYS A 177 2.84 -20.54 -5.45
C LYS A 177 3.89 -21.15 -6.39
N ASN A 178 4.93 -20.40 -6.73
CA ASN A 178 5.98 -20.90 -7.61
C ASN A 178 6.91 -21.90 -6.92
N ALA A 179 7.13 -21.78 -5.61
CA ALA A 179 7.90 -22.76 -4.84
C ALA A 179 7.26 -24.15 -4.93
N VAL A 180 5.95 -24.22 -4.65
CA VAL A 180 5.16 -25.46 -4.76
C VAL A 180 5.13 -26.01 -6.19
N LYS A 181 5.02 -25.13 -7.20
CA LYS A 181 4.97 -25.55 -8.61
C LYS A 181 6.32 -26.03 -9.16
N ASN A 182 7.42 -25.44 -8.71
CA ASN A 182 8.76 -25.71 -9.20
C ASN A 182 9.62 -26.33 -8.11
N GLY A 183 9.39 -27.60 -7.79
CA GLY A 183 10.12 -28.30 -6.72
C GLY A 183 11.66 -28.24 -6.84
N LYS A 184 12.21 -28.09 -8.06
CA LYS A 184 13.67 -27.90 -8.27
C LYS A 184 14.24 -26.57 -7.72
N LYS A 185 13.38 -25.60 -7.44
CA LYS A 185 13.73 -24.26 -6.92
C LYS A 185 12.97 -23.96 -5.63
N TYR A 186 12.49 -24.99 -4.94
CA TYR A 186 11.66 -24.82 -3.75
C TYR A 186 12.40 -23.96 -2.72
N ASP A 187 13.61 -24.37 -2.34
CA ASP A 187 14.44 -23.71 -1.32
C ASP A 187 14.74 -22.26 -1.71
N ASP A 188 15.23 -22.02 -2.94
CA ASP A 188 15.52 -20.67 -3.45
C ASP A 188 14.28 -19.75 -3.38
N LEU A 189 13.10 -20.27 -3.71
CA LEU A 189 11.86 -19.50 -3.73
C LEU A 189 11.30 -19.29 -2.33
N MET A 190 11.52 -20.23 -1.41
CA MET A 190 11.11 -20.11 -0.01
C MET A 190 12.05 -19.15 0.77
N ASP A 191 13.35 -19.19 0.50
CA ASP A 191 14.30 -18.17 0.99
C ASP A 191 13.93 -16.78 0.48
N ALA A 192 13.58 -16.65 -0.81
CA ALA A 192 13.07 -15.40 -1.36
C ALA A 192 11.73 -14.98 -0.70
N HIS A 193 10.83 -15.92 -0.41
CA HIS A 193 9.56 -15.67 0.27
C HIS A 193 9.81 -15.11 1.67
N LEU A 194 10.69 -15.73 2.46
CA LEU A 194 11.09 -15.28 3.79
C LEU A 194 11.73 -13.89 3.76
N LYS A 195 12.67 -13.65 2.84
CA LYS A 195 13.32 -12.34 2.67
C LYS A 195 12.31 -11.25 2.33
N ALA A 196 11.41 -11.52 1.39
CA ALA A 196 10.35 -10.59 1.05
C ALA A 196 9.37 -10.38 2.23
N GLY A 197 9.06 -11.42 3.01
CA GLY A 197 8.20 -11.32 4.19
C GLY A 197 8.84 -10.46 5.27
N THR A 198 10.15 -10.62 5.47
CA THR A 198 10.99 -9.81 6.35
C THR A 198 10.96 -8.35 5.92
N ILE A 199 11.22 -8.06 4.65
CA ILE A 199 11.16 -6.69 4.11
C ILE A 199 9.78 -6.10 4.35
N ALA A 200 8.70 -6.81 4.00
CA ALA A 200 7.33 -6.34 4.21
C ALA A 200 7.06 -6.00 5.68
N PHE A 201 7.38 -6.90 6.60
CA PHE A 201 7.15 -6.72 8.03
C PHE A 201 7.91 -5.50 8.58
N PHE A 202 9.21 -5.41 8.32
CA PHE A 202 10.03 -4.31 8.86
C PHE A 202 9.71 -2.97 8.22
N THR A 203 9.50 -2.92 6.91
CA THR A 203 9.18 -1.64 6.23
C THR A 203 7.79 -1.14 6.62
N LEU A 204 6.80 -2.01 6.78
CA LEU A 204 5.46 -1.64 7.28
C LEU A 204 5.51 -1.20 8.76
N SER A 205 6.34 -1.85 9.58
CA SER A 205 6.57 -1.46 10.98
C SER A 205 7.23 -0.08 11.09
N LEU A 206 8.31 0.15 10.33
CA LEU A 206 9.01 1.42 10.26
C LEU A 206 8.11 2.53 9.74
N ASP A 207 7.26 2.22 8.78
CA ASP A 207 6.30 3.16 8.23
C ASP A 207 5.28 3.60 9.28
N MET A 208 4.68 2.64 10.00
CA MET A 208 3.76 2.92 11.11
C MET A 208 4.43 3.78 12.20
N LEU A 209 5.69 3.47 12.56
CA LEU A 209 6.45 4.24 13.55
C LEU A 209 6.78 5.65 13.02
N GLY A 210 7.26 5.78 11.79
CA GLY A 210 7.61 7.06 11.17
C GLY A 210 6.45 8.04 11.12
N LEU A 211 5.22 7.55 10.95
CA LEU A 211 4.00 8.37 11.02
C LEU A 211 3.69 8.91 12.43
N THR A 212 4.19 8.26 13.49
CA THR A 212 3.96 8.69 14.88
C THR A 212 4.97 9.71 15.41
N PHE A 213 6.21 9.70 14.90
CA PHE A 213 7.30 10.52 15.44
C PHE A 213 7.58 11.81 14.65
N PHE A 214 7.21 11.87 13.37
CA PHE A 214 7.42 13.05 12.52
C PHE A 214 6.06 13.65 12.16
N LYS A 215 5.57 14.60 12.96
CA LYS A 215 4.39 15.41 12.62
C LYS A 215 4.78 16.60 11.76
#